data_AF-A0A2W4RWD8-F1
#
_entry.id   AF-A0A2W4RWD8-F1
#
_cell.length_a   1.000
_cell.length_b   1.000
_cell.length_c   1.000
_cell.angle_alpha   90.00
_cell.angle_beta   90.00
_cell.angle_gamma   90.00
#
_symmetry.space_group_name_H-M   'P 1'
#
loop_
_entity.id
_entity.type
_entity.pdbx_description
1 polymer ?
#
loop_
_entity_poly.entity_id
_entity_poly.type
_entity_poly.pdbx_seq_one_letter_code
_entity_poly.pdbx_strand_id
1 'polypeptide(L)'
;MAEHATAHAHGETHHTNYVKIWAILLVLLVVSVVGPEFGIRTVTLITAFGVAIVKAWMVAHYFMHLNIEKKWVVYIMVIMLAFMLAMVGGISPDVLKHDGHNWEKLWEEPAPGAGGGAH
;
A
#
# COMPACT_ATOMS: atom_id res chain seq x y z
N MET A 1 -63.62 -4.61 -11.99
CA MET A 1 -62.67 -5.11 -13.01
C MET A 1 -61.41 -4.27 -12.83
N ALA A 2 -60.46 -4.73 -11.99
CA ALA A 2 -59.22 -5.39 -12.43
C ALA A 2 -58.52 -4.50 -13.49
N GLU A 3 -57.45 -3.78 -13.20
CA GLU A 3 -56.15 -4.26 -12.75
C GLU A 3 -55.42 -3.18 -11.93
N HIS A 4 -54.95 -3.58 -10.75
CA HIS A 4 -53.98 -2.86 -9.95
C HIS A 4 -52.83 -3.85 -9.73
N ALA A 5 -51.98 -4.03 -10.74
CA ALA A 5 -50.87 -4.99 -10.69
C ALA A 5 -49.76 -4.62 -11.69
N THR A 6 -49.27 -3.38 -11.66
CA THR A 6 -47.89 -3.14 -12.08
C THR A 6 -46.98 -3.67 -10.98
N ALA A 7 -46.63 -4.94 -11.14
CA ALA A 7 -45.61 -5.61 -10.36
C ALA A 7 -44.36 -4.73 -10.30
N HIS A 8 -44.00 -4.33 -9.08
CA HIS A 8 -42.68 -3.80 -8.78
C HIS A 8 -41.66 -4.91 -9.04
N ALA A 9 -41.22 -5.01 -10.29
CA ALA A 9 -39.99 -5.70 -10.61
C ALA A 9 -38.88 -4.91 -9.91
N HIS A 10 -38.43 -5.42 -8.76
CA HIS A 10 -37.18 -5.02 -8.14
C HIS A 10 -36.06 -5.35 -9.14
N GLY A 11 -35.77 -4.40 -10.02
CA GLY A 11 -34.52 -4.40 -10.75
C GLY A 11 -33.42 -4.44 -9.70
N GLU A 12 -32.59 -5.49 -9.76
CA GLU A 12 -31.31 -5.55 -9.07
C GLU A 12 -30.50 -4.32 -9.48
N THR A 13 -30.67 -3.26 -8.73
CA THR A 13 -29.84 -2.08 -8.80
C THR A 13 -28.45 -2.53 -8.39
N HIS A 14 -27.55 -2.51 -9.38
CA HIS A 14 -26.18 -3.00 -9.34
C HIS A 14 -25.30 -2.12 -8.41
N HIS A 15 -25.69 -2.03 -7.14
CA HIS A 15 -24.97 -1.30 -6.11
C HIS A 15 -23.71 -2.10 -5.77
N THR A 16 -22.55 -1.54 -6.08
CA THR A 16 -21.28 -2.12 -5.63
C THR A 16 -21.33 -2.27 -4.12
N ASN A 17 -21.30 -3.51 -3.63
CA ASN A 17 -21.41 -3.82 -2.20
C ASN A 17 -20.10 -3.48 -1.48
N TYR A 18 -19.87 -2.21 -1.15
CA TYR A 18 -18.66 -1.72 -0.47
C TYR A 18 -18.35 -2.47 0.84
N VAL A 19 -19.38 -3.00 1.51
CA VAL A 19 -19.25 -3.85 2.71
C VAL A 19 -18.49 -5.15 2.39
N LYS A 20 -18.72 -5.75 1.22
CA LYS A 20 -18.02 -6.96 0.77
C LYS A 20 -16.55 -6.66 0.47
N ILE A 21 -16.25 -5.53 -0.20
CA ILE A 21 -14.88 -5.11 -0.48
C ILE A 21 -14.14 -4.81 0.83
N TRP A 22 -14.80 -4.12 1.77
CA TRP A 22 -14.26 -3.85 3.10
C TRP A 22 -13.92 -5.15 3.85
N ALA A 23 -14.80 -6.15 3.83
CA ALA A 23 -14.54 -7.43 4.47
C ALA A 23 -13.31 -8.14 3.85
N ILE A 24 -13.16 -8.10 2.52
CA ILE A 24 -11.98 -8.64 1.84
C ILE A 24 -10.69 -7.90 2.26
N LEU A 25 -10.75 -6.56 2.38
CA LEU A 25 -9.61 -5.77 2.87
C LEU A 25 -9.24 -6.14 4.32
N LEU A 26 -10.23 -6.42 5.16
CA LEU A 26 -10.01 -6.84 6.54
C LEU A 26 -9.35 -8.23 6.59
N VAL A 27 -9.76 -9.15 5.73
CA VAL A 27 -9.10 -10.47 5.60
C VAL A 27 -7.65 -10.30 5.14
N LEU A 28 -7.42 -9.47 4.10
CA LEU A 28 -6.06 -9.16 3.63
C LEU A 28 -5.20 -8.52 4.73
N LEU A 29 -5.79 -7.70 5.59
CA LEU A 29 -5.11 -7.14 6.76
C LEU A 29 -4.69 -8.23 7.75
N VAL A 30 -5.59 -9.15 8.10
CA VAL A 30 -5.27 -10.27 8.99
C VAL A 30 -4.14 -11.12 8.40
N VAL A 31 -4.20 -11.43 7.09
CA VAL A 31 -3.13 -12.15 6.40
C VAL A 31 -1.80 -11.39 6.47
N SER A 32 -1.82 -10.05 6.33
CA SER A 32 -0.62 -9.23 6.45
C SER A 32 0.00 -9.23 7.86
N VAL A 33 -0.81 -9.39 8.90
CA VAL A 33 -0.34 -9.43 10.30
C VAL A 33 0.18 -10.81 10.66
N VAL A 34 -0.47 -11.87 10.17
CA VAL A 34 -0.09 -13.27 10.48
C VAL A 34 1.07 -13.76 9.59
N GLY A 35 1.19 -13.27 8.35
CA GLY A 35 2.24 -13.66 7.40
C GLY A 35 3.69 -13.52 7.93
N PRO A 36 4.05 -12.44 8.65
CA PRO A 36 5.37 -12.29 9.26
C PRO A 36 5.71 -13.31 10.35
N GLU A 37 4.72 -13.85 11.05
CA GLU A 37 4.91 -14.76 12.20
C GLU A 37 5.46 -16.14 11.80
N PHE A 38 5.44 -16.48 10.50
CA PHE A 38 5.99 -17.74 10.00
C PHE A 38 7.53 -17.79 9.98
N GLY A 39 8.23 -16.70 10.36
CA GLY A 39 9.68 -16.68 10.61
C GLY A 39 10.58 -16.83 9.37
N ILE A 40 10.01 -17.07 8.19
CA ILE A 40 10.76 -17.22 6.94
C ILE A 40 10.80 -15.88 6.18
N ARG A 41 11.95 -15.19 6.24
CA ARG A 41 12.14 -13.86 5.66
C ARG A 41 11.63 -13.72 4.22
N THR A 42 11.93 -14.69 3.36
CA THR A 42 11.53 -14.65 1.95
C THR A 42 10.01 -14.76 1.78
N VAL A 43 9.37 -15.65 2.55
CA VAL A 43 7.91 -15.83 2.51
C VAL A 43 7.24 -14.56 3.02
N THR A 44 7.72 -14.00 4.13
CA THR A 44 7.22 -12.73 4.68
C THR A 44 7.29 -11.59 3.66
N LEU A 45 8.40 -11.44 2.95
CA LEU A 45 8.55 -10.41 1.92
C LEU A 45 7.57 -10.61 0.76
N ILE A 46 7.49 -11.83 0.22
CA ILE A 46 6.57 -12.14 -0.88
C ILE A 46 5.12 -11.90 -0.46
N THR A 47 4.72 -12.37 0.72
CA THR A 47 3.37 -12.17 1.25
C THR A 47 3.08 -10.70 1.50
N ALA A 48 4.01 -9.94 2.10
CA ALA A 48 3.83 -8.51 2.37
C ALA A 48 3.64 -7.71 1.06
N PHE A 49 4.53 -7.90 0.07
CA PHE A 49 4.41 -7.21 -1.21
C PHE A 49 3.18 -7.68 -2.02
N GLY A 50 2.90 -8.98 -2.03
CA GLY A 50 1.74 -9.53 -2.72
C GLY A 50 0.42 -8.98 -2.17
N VAL A 51 0.25 -8.98 -0.85
CA VAL A 51 -0.93 -8.41 -0.19
C VAL A 51 -1.01 -6.90 -0.44
N ALA A 52 0.11 -6.18 -0.39
CA ALA A 52 0.14 -4.74 -0.67
C ALA A 52 -0.36 -4.40 -2.08
N ILE A 53 0.08 -5.15 -3.11
CA ILE A 53 -0.35 -4.95 -4.50
C ILE A 53 -1.85 -5.20 -4.65
N VAL A 54 -2.35 -6.33 -4.13
CA VAL A 54 -3.78 -6.69 -4.22
C VAL A 54 -4.65 -5.64 -3.50
N LYS A 55 -4.22 -5.22 -2.30
CA LYS A 55 -4.92 -4.19 -1.53
C LYS A 55 -4.97 -2.86 -2.29
N ALA A 56 -3.83 -2.41 -2.81
CA ALA A 56 -3.75 -1.16 -3.56
C ALA A 56 -4.63 -1.18 -4.81
N TRP A 57 -4.62 -2.27 -5.57
CA TRP A 57 -5.47 -2.43 -6.75
C TRP A 57 -6.95 -2.39 -6.38
N MET A 58 -7.37 -3.10 -5.34
CA MET A 58 -8.77 -3.13 -4.92
C MET A 58 -9.25 -1.76 -4.40
N VAL A 59 -8.41 -1.03 -3.66
CA VAL A 59 -8.74 0.34 -3.22
C VAL A 59 -8.85 1.28 -4.42
N ALA A 60 -7.91 1.22 -5.36
CA ALA A 60 -7.92 2.06 -6.55
C ALA A 60 -9.15 1.79 -7.43
N HIS A 61 -9.52 0.53 -7.62
CA HIS A 61 -10.62 0.15 -8.48
C HIS A 61 -12.00 0.46 -7.86
N TYR A 62 -12.18 0.16 -6.57
CA TYR A 62 -13.50 0.24 -5.91
C TYR A 62 -13.70 1.50 -5.07
N PHE A 63 -12.71 1.97 -4.32
CA PHE A 63 -12.88 3.13 -3.43
C PHE A 63 -12.46 4.45 -4.08
N MET A 64 -11.49 4.44 -4.99
CA MET A 64 -11.13 5.62 -5.79
C MET A 64 -12.00 5.77 -7.06
N HIS A 65 -12.99 4.87 -7.25
CA HIS A 65 -13.96 4.88 -8.35
C HIS A 65 -13.34 4.85 -9.77
N LEU A 66 -12.07 4.43 -9.90
CA LEU A 66 -11.37 4.40 -11.19
C LEU A 66 -11.99 3.45 -12.22
N ASN A 67 -12.82 2.51 -11.79
CA ASN A 67 -13.57 1.63 -12.69
C ASN A 67 -14.72 2.34 -13.43
N ILE A 68 -15.27 3.40 -12.84
CA ILE A 68 -16.40 4.17 -13.39
C ILE A 68 -15.91 5.44 -14.09
N GLU A 69 -14.79 5.99 -13.61
CA GLU A 69 -14.20 7.23 -14.11
C GLU A 69 -13.54 7.10 -15.50
N LYS A 70 -13.23 8.26 -16.09
CA LYS A 70 -12.58 8.35 -17.39
C LYS A 70 -11.16 7.77 -17.34
N LYS A 71 -10.78 7.01 -18.37
CA LYS A 71 -9.45 6.36 -18.51
C LYS A 71 -8.27 7.33 -18.32
N TRP A 72 -8.45 8.62 -18.63
CA TRP A 72 -7.40 9.63 -18.43
C TRP A 72 -6.99 9.82 -16.97
N VAL A 73 -7.91 9.61 -16.01
CA VAL A 73 -7.61 9.66 -14.57
C VAL A 73 -6.62 8.57 -14.18
N VAL A 74 -6.75 7.37 -14.77
CA VAL A 74 -5.80 6.26 -14.54
C VAL A 74 -4.41 6.62 -15.07
N TYR A 75 -4.31 7.27 -16.23
CA TYR A 75 -3.01 7.70 -16.76
C TYR A 75 -2.33 8.73 -15.85
N ILE A 76 -3.09 9.67 -15.29
CA ILE A 76 -2.54 10.63 -14.30
C ILE A 76 -2.13 9.92 -13.00
N MET A 77 -2.93 8.98 -12.51
CA MET A 77 -2.57 8.22 -11.31
C MET A 77 -1.25 7.46 -11.52
N VAL A 78 -1.10 6.79 -12.67
CA VAL A 78 0.10 6.04 -13.03
C VAL A 78 1.30 6.97 -13.20
N ILE A 79 1.15 8.15 -13.83
CA ILE A 79 2.28 9.09 -13.98
C ILE A 79 2.73 9.66 -12.63
N MET A 80 1.80 9.95 -11.72
CA MET A 80 2.14 10.40 -10.37
C MET A 80 2.84 9.30 -9.57
N LEU A 81 2.37 8.05 -9.68
CA LEU A 81 3.02 6.91 -9.04
C LEU A 81 4.42 6.68 -9.61
N ALA A 82 4.58 6.74 -10.93
CA ALA A 82 5.87 6.61 -11.60
C ALA A 82 6.83 7.74 -11.19
N PHE A 83 6.34 8.97 -11.09
CA PHE A 83 7.12 10.11 -10.63
C PHE A 83 7.57 9.94 -9.17
N MET A 84 6.68 9.47 -8.29
CA MET A 84 7.04 9.14 -6.91
C MET A 84 8.13 8.08 -6.85
N LEU A 85 8.00 6.99 -7.61
CA LEU A 85 9.02 5.94 -7.68
C LEU A 85 10.35 6.45 -8.26
N ALA A 86 10.30 7.34 -9.26
CA ALA A 86 11.48 7.97 -9.83
C ALA A 86 12.18 8.89 -8.82
N MET A 87 11.43 9.66 -8.03
CA MET A 87 11.98 10.50 -6.98
C MET A 87 12.59 9.65 -5.85
N VAL A 88 11.90 8.61 -5.39
CA VAL A 88 12.45 7.69 -4.39
C VAL A 88 13.71 7.02 -4.95
N GLY A 89 13.64 6.40 -6.12
CA GLY A 89 14.80 5.73 -6.73
C GLY A 89 15.97 6.66 -7.05
N GLY A 90 15.71 7.90 -7.45
CA GLY A 90 16.73 8.88 -7.83
C GLY A 90 17.35 9.63 -6.65
N ILE A 91 16.53 10.02 -5.67
CA ILE A 91 16.95 10.88 -4.55
C ILE A 91 17.36 10.04 -3.33
N SER A 92 16.72 8.90 -3.06
CA SER A 92 17.10 8.05 -1.93
C SER A 92 18.58 7.63 -1.91
N PRO A 93 19.23 7.20 -3.02
CA PRO A 93 20.65 6.84 -2.97
C PRO A 93 21.58 8.03 -2.71
N ASP A 94 21.13 9.26 -2.97
CA ASP A 94 21.86 10.49 -2.66
C ASP A 94 21.71 10.86 -1.18
N VAL A 95 20.47 10.86 -0.67
CA VAL A 95 20.17 11.19 0.74
C VAL A 95 20.66 10.13 1.72
N LEU A 96 20.66 8.84 1.37
CA LEU A 96 21.06 7.75 2.28
C LEU A 96 22.59 7.53 2.34
N LYS A 97 23.39 8.26 1.57
CA LYS A 97 24.85 8.21 1.70
C LYS A 97 25.28 8.86 3.00
N HIS A 98 26.06 8.14 3.80
CA HIS A 98 26.64 8.64 5.04
C HIS A 98 27.92 9.45 4.86
N ASP A 99 28.41 9.57 3.62
CA ASP A 99 29.63 10.29 3.27
C ASP A 99 29.33 11.31 2.16
N GLY A 100 29.69 12.57 2.40
CA GLY A 100 29.54 13.67 1.45
C GLY A 100 30.85 14.45 1.33
N HIS A 101 31.09 15.06 0.17
CA HIS A 101 32.37 15.74 -0.14
C HIS A 101 32.75 16.89 0.82
N ASN A 102 31.80 17.43 1.59
CA ASN A 102 32.01 18.46 2.61
C ASN A 102 31.42 18.07 3.98
N TRP A 103 31.13 16.79 4.19
CA TRP A 103 30.49 16.31 5.41
C TRP A 103 31.54 15.89 6.43
N GLU A 104 31.68 16.65 7.51
CA GLU A 104 32.51 16.27 8.66
C GLU A 104 31.62 15.69 9.76
N LYS A 105 31.85 14.43 10.14
CA LYS A 105 31.18 13.83 11.31
C LYS A 105 31.75 14.47 12.57
N LEU A 106 30.98 15.38 13.17
CA LEU A 106 31.32 16.00 14.46
C LEU A 106 31.33 15.00 15.62
N TRP A 107 30.76 13.80 15.42
CA TRP A 107 30.79 12.75 16.42
C TRP A 107 30.98 11.34 15.84
N GLU A 108 31.93 10.60 16.41
CA GLU A 108 32.06 9.16 16.27
C GLU A 108 31.42 8.49 17.49
N GLU A 109 30.45 7.62 17.27
CA GLU A 109 29.85 6.84 18.35
C GLU A 109 30.90 5.88 18.90
N PRO A 110 31.18 5.88 20.24
CA PRO A 110 32.18 5.01 20.81
C PRO A 110 31.80 3.55 20.56
N ALA A 111 32.80 2.73 20.22
CA ALA A 111 32.61 1.31 19.96
C ALA A 111 31.77 0.66 21.08
N PRO A 112 30.76 -0.17 20.75
CA PRO A 112 29.94 -0.84 21.75
C PRO A 112 30.85 -1.63 22.71
N GLY A 113 30.99 -1.16 23.95
CA GLY A 113 31.85 -1.75 24.97
C GLY A 113 33.07 -0.92 25.42
N ALA A 114 33.35 0.24 24.84
CA ALA A 114 34.49 1.08 25.24
C ALA A 114 34.24 1.94 26.51
N GLY A 115 33.03 1.91 27.08
CA GLY A 115 32.61 2.72 28.23
C GLY A 115 32.66 2.01 29.59
N GLY A 116 33.46 0.95 29.73
CA GLY A 116 33.50 0.10 30.93
C GLY A 116 34.89 -0.01 31.56
N GLY A 117 35.59 1.10 31.76
CA GLY A 117 36.89 1.08 32.43
C GLY A 117 37.23 2.43 33.06
N ALA A 118 37.39 2.42 34.38
CA ALA A 118 37.85 3.51 35.25
C ALA A 118 36.88 4.70 35.40
N HIS A 119 36.12 4.74 36.50
CA HIS A 119 36.54 5.27 37.81
C HIS A 119 35.48 4.96 38.87
#